data_AF-A0A949H4H3-F1
#
_entry.id   AF-A0A949H4H3-F1
#
_cell.length_a   1.000
_cell.length_b   1.000
_cell.length_c   1.000
_cell.angle_alpha   90.00
_cell.angle_beta   90.00
_cell.angle_gamma   90.00
#
_symmetry.space_group_name_H-M   'P 1'
#
loop_
_entity.id
_entity.type
_entity.pdbx_description
1 polymer ?
#
loop_
_entity_poly.entity_id
_entity_poly.type
_entity_poly.pdbx_seq_one_letter_code
_entity_poly.pdbx_strand_id
1 'polypeptide(L)'
;MSRTDEAPGVMQVYGSKISYYTGKFETYLRYRSIPYVSLPTVAHTRKLIEGVGIVQMPVVRLADGRWMTDTTPMIAWLETQQNAPRIYPEDPALNFIALLIEDFADEWLWRSAMHYRWSYRRDRQYAAEFLYEELIRGVLPLPRVLALTMLKRRQRGGFVRGDGVNAQTRDHADGTYLAALDRMQAILVQRPFLLGQSPTIADFGMMAPMFRHFGQDPTPAEIMRERAPAVYEWVARMWNAKPRPQDPQLIVSIDAPLRSFLTEICETHLVQLCENARAFGEGQTRYSQIIQGCQYKKLPVSRYRVWCLEELRRRWGELGRSAQDSVR
;
A
#
# COMPACT_ATOMS: atom_id res chain seq x y z
N MET A 1 15.92 22.93 19.17
CA MET A 1 14.79 22.85 18.22
C MET A 1 14.83 24.11 17.37
N SER A 2 15.41 24.03 16.18
CA SER A 2 15.55 25.18 15.28
C SER A 2 14.21 25.51 14.64
N ARG A 3 13.85 26.79 14.62
CA ARG A 3 12.62 27.40 14.11
C ARG A 3 12.52 27.41 12.56
N THR A 4 13.19 26.48 11.87
CA THR A 4 13.44 26.53 10.42
C THR A 4 12.62 25.57 9.55
N ASP A 5 11.77 24.72 10.13
CA ASP A 5 11.05 23.67 9.36
C ASP A 5 9.64 24.07 8.88
N GLU A 6 9.17 25.29 9.18
CA GLU A 6 7.87 25.77 8.71
C GLU A 6 8.08 26.73 7.53
N ALA A 7 8.25 26.17 6.33
CA ALA A 7 8.03 26.94 5.11
C ALA A 7 6.52 27.25 5.03
N PRO A 8 6.09 28.51 5.19
CA PRO A 8 4.67 28.85 5.07
C PRO A 8 4.22 28.60 3.62
N GLY A 9 3.08 27.93 3.45
CA GLY A 9 2.43 27.77 2.14
C GLY A 9 2.69 26.47 1.38
N VAL A 10 3.39 25.47 1.94
CA VAL A 10 3.64 24.16 1.28
C VAL A 10 3.15 22.99 2.15
N MET A 11 2.63 21.94 1.51
CA MET A 11 2.19 20.72 2.20
C MET A 11 3.36 20.05 2.95
N GLN A 12 3.14 19.66 4.20
CA GLN A 12 4.11 18.90 5.00
C GLN A 12 3.70 17.43 5.04
N VAL A 13 4.59 16.53 4.65
CA VAL A 13 4.37 15.08 4.66
C VAL A 13 5.30 14.46 5.70
N TYR A 14 4.72 13.99 6.79
CA TYR A 14 5.43 13.33 7.87
C TYR A 14 5.47 11.82 7.61
N GLY A 15 6.64 11.27 7.31
CA GLY A 15 6.76 9.89 6.86
C GLY A 15 8.19 9.34 6.94
N SER A 16 8.43 8.29 6.17
CA SER A 16 9.75 7.69 5.96
C SER A 16 9.92 7.35 4.49
N LYS A 17 11.12 7.55 3.95
CA LYS A 17 11.45 7.19 2.56
C LYS A 17 11.35 5.69 2.28
N ILE A 18 11.23 4.84 3.29
CA ILE A 18 11.02 3.40 3.09
C ILE A 18 9.63 2.94 3.55
N SER A 19 8.74 3.86 3.92
CA SER A 19 7.38 3.52 4.34
C SER A 19 6.51 3.08 3.17
N TYR A 20 5.67 2.07 3.42
CA TYR A 20 4.75 1.45 2.46
C TYR A 20 3.81 2.51 1.86
N TYR A 21 3.01 3.15 2.71
CA TYR A 21 2.02 4.13 2.30
C TYR A 21 2.63 5.49 1.95
N THR A 22 3.77 5.86 2.56
CA THR A 22 4.46 7.11 2.18
C THR A 22 4.93 7.04 0.73
N GLY A 23 5.48 5.91 0.28
CA GLY A 23 5.88 5.71 -1.12
C GLY A 23 4.73 5.85 -2.11
N LYS A 24 3.56 5.27 -1.80
CA LYS A 24 2.33 5.42 -2.58
C LYS A 24 1.90 6.88 -2.67
N PHE A 25 1.83 7.57 -1.54
CA PHE A 25 1.41 8.96 -1.49
C PHE A 25 2.39 9.89 -2.21
N GLU A 26 3.70 9.70 -2.03
CA GLU A 26 4.72 10.46 -2.77
C GLU A 26 4.61 10.25 -4.28
N THR A 27 4.32 9.02 -4.72
CA THR A 27 4.12 8.73 -6.15
C THR A 27 2.96 9.55 -6.71
N TYR A 28 1.85 9.63 -5.97
CA TYR A 28 0.70 10.47 -6.33
C TYR A 28 1.05 11.97 -6.36
N LEU A 29 1.68 12.50 -5.31
CA LEU A 29 2.07 13.91 -5.25
C LEU A 29 3.00 14.28 -6.41
N ARG A 30 3.95 13.41 -6.74
CA ARG A 30 4.86 13.61 -7.87
C ARG A 30 4.13 13.54 -9.20
N TYR A 31 3.20 12.61 -9.38
CA TYR A 31 2.36 12.54 -10.58
C TYR A 31 1.62 13.88 -10.76
N ARG A 32 0.90 14.36 -9.73
CA ARG A 32 0.20 15.64 -9.78
C ARG A 32 1.08 16.89 -9.68
N SER A 33 2.39 16.73 -9.53
CA SER A 33 3.34 17.83 -9.32
C SER A 33 2.94 18.74 -8.15
N ILE A 34 2.36 18.16 -7.09
CA ILE A 34 1.98 18.87 -5.87
C ILE A 34 3.26 19.08 -5.03
N PRO A 35 3.62 20.33 -4.70
CA PRO A 35 4.80 20.61 -3.89
C PRO A 35 4.59 20.16 -2.45
N TYR A 36 5.60 19.52 -1.87
CA TYR A 36 5.58 19.10 -0.47
C TYR A 36 6.99 19.12 0.15
N VAL A 37 7.03 19.17 1.49
CA VAL A 37 8.24 18.98 2.29
C VAL A 37 8.11 17.68 3.06
N SER A 38 9.11 16.80 2.93
CA SER A 38 9.17 15.56 3.71
C SER A 38 9.79 15.81 5.07
N LEU A 39 9.10 15.40 6.14
CA LEU A 39 9.55 15.50 7.52
C LEU A 39 9.57 14.12 8.19
N PRO A 40 10.52 13.82 9.09
CA PRO A 40 10.54 12.56 9.82
C PRO A 40 9.39 12.51 10.84
N THR A 41 8.82 11.34 11.13
CA THR A 41 7.72 11.29 12.11
C THR A 41 8.16 11.37 13.56
N VAL A 42 9.22 10.64 13.95
CA VAL A 42 9.60 10.45 15.36
C VAL A 42 9.95 11.77 16.03
N ALA A 43 10.68 12.65 15.33
CA ALA A 43 11.01 14.00 15.82
C ALA A 43 9.78 14.88 16.06
N HIS A 44 8.65 14.57 15.41
CA HIS A 44 7.40 15.34 15.48
C HIS A 44 6.27 14.58 16.17
N THR A 45 6.55 13.45 16.84
CA THR A 45 5.55 12.55 17.46
C THR A 45 4.45 13.29 18.23
N ARG A 46 4.83 14.23 19.11
CA ARG A 46 3.88 15.01 19.92
C ARG A 46 2.91 15.82 19.04
N LYS A 47 3.44 16.54 18.05
CA LYS A 47 2.66 17.35 17.09
C LYS A 47 1.71 16.47 16.27
N LEU A 48 2.15 15.27 15.88
CA LEU A 48 1.32 14.34 15.12
C LEU A 48 0.16 13.78 15.96
N ILE A 49 0.42 13.41 17.21
CA ILE A 49 -0.64 12.95 18.13
C ILE A 49 -1.63 14.08 18.40
N GLU A 50 -1.17 15.31 18.63
CA GLU A 50 -2.05 16.48 18.82
C GLU A 50 -2.88 16.81 17.56
N GLY A 51 -2.35 16.55 16.36
CA GLY A 51 -3.01 16.85 15.09
C GLY A 51 -4.02 15.81 14.60
N VAL A 52 -3.69 14.51 14.69
CA VAL A 52 -4.52 13.41 14.14
C VAL A 52 -4.82 12.27 15.14
N GLY A 53 -4.33 12.35 16.37
CA GLY A 53 -4.59 11.36 17.43
C GLY A 53 -3.80 10.05 17.32
N ILE A 54 -3.13 9.79 16.19
CA ILE A 54 -2.36 8.56 15.92
C ILE A 54 -1.03 8.86 15.24
N VAL A 55 -0.07 7.94 15.35
CA VAL A 55 1.21 8.02 14.62
C VAL A 55 1.24 6.91 13.58
N GLN A 56 0.60 7.15 12.44
CA GLN A 56 0.61 6.28 11.26
C GLN A 56 1.22 7.05 10.09
N MET A 57 2.13 6.43 9.35
CA MET A 57 2.81 7.07 8.22
C MET A 57 2.03 6.84 6.92
N PRO A 58 1.88 7.85 6.05
CA PRO A 58 2.19 9.27 6.28
C PRO A 58 1.09 9.99 7.06
N VAL A 59 1.48 11.01 7.85
CA VAL A 59 0.57 12.07 8.32
C VAL A 59 0.85 13.32 7.49
N VAL A 60 -0.18 14.05 7.08
CA VAL A 60 -0.03 15.26 6.26
C VAL A 60 -0.63 16.47 6.94
N ARG A 61 0.09 17.60 6.86
CA ARG A 61 -0.46 18.92 7.17
C ARG A 61 -0.51 19.73 5.88
N LEU A 62 -1.70 20.15 5.47
CA LEU A 62 -1.90 21.00 4.31
C LEU A 62 -1.35 22.41 4.57
N ALA A 63 -1.16 23.17 3.49
CA ALA A 63 -0.67 24.56 3.57
C ALA A 63 -1.60 25.47 4.39
N ASP A 64 -2.90 25.15 4.46
CA ASP A 64 -3.91 25.86 5.26
C ASP A 64 -3.98 25.38 6.73
N GLY A 65 -3.12 24.45 7.12
CA GLY A 65 -3.00 23.95 8.49
C GLY A 65 -3.89 22.75 8.82
N ARG A 66 -4.80 22.32 7.93
CA ARG A 66 -5.60 21.10 8.13
C ARG A 66 -4.71 19.85 8.13
N TRP A 67 -5.12 18.84 8.89
CA TRP A 67 -4.42 17.56 9.00
C TRP A 67 -5.16 16.46 8.26
N MET A 68 -4.40 15.53 7.67
CA MET A 68 -4.91 14.33 7.01
C MET A 68 -4.04 13.12 7.36
N THR A 69 -4.66 11.95 7.35
CA THR A 69 -4.03 10.63 7.47
C THR A 69 -4.81 9.65 6.60
N ASP A 70 -4.24 8.46 6.37
CA ASP A 70 -4.78 7.42 5.50
C ASP A 70 -4.74 7.78 4.01
N THR A 71 -3.88 7.09 3.26
CA THR A 71 -3.52 7.47 1.90
C THR A 71 -4.66 7.33 0.90
N THR A 72 -5.56 6.36 1.10
CA THR A 72 -6.69 6.12 0.19
C THR A 72 -7.67 7.30 0.18
N PRO A 73 -8.28 7.70 1.31
CA PRO A 73 -9.15 8.88 1.35
C PRO A 73 -8.38 10.19 1.09
N MET A 74 -7.10 10.27 1.46
CA MET A 74 -6.26 11.44 1.14
C MET A 74 -6.11 11.66 -0.36
N ILE A 75 -5.76 10.60 -1.11
CA ILE A 75 -5.61 10.66 -2.57
C ILE A 75 -6.96 10.97 -3.21
N ALA A 76 -8.03 10.29 -2.79
CA ALA A 76 -9.38 10.57 -3.28
C ALA A 76 -9.78 12.03 -3.06
N TRP A 77 -9.54 12.59 -1.88
CA TRP A 77 -9.83 13.99 -1.61
C TRP A 77 -8.96 14.93 -2.47
N LEU A 78 -7.64 14.72 -2.54
CA LEU A 78 -6.75 15.57 -3.34
C LEU A 78 -7.14 15.56 -4.82
N GLU A 79 -7.59 14.42 -5.34
CA GLU A 79 -8.09 14.28 -6.72
C GLU A 79 -9.30 15.18 -6.97
N THR A 80 -10.20 15.34 -6.00
CA THR A 80 -11.33 16.30 -6.13
C THR A 80 -10.90 17.75 -6.21
N GLN A 81 -9.67 18.07 -5.78
CA GLN A 81 -9.12 19.41 -5.79
C GLN A 81 -8.32 19.71 -7.08
N GLN A 82 -8.16 18.74 -7.99
CA GLN A 82 -7.41 18.92 -9.24
C GLN A 82 -8.31 19.25 -10.43
N ASN A 83 -7.85 20.18 -11.28
CA ASN A 83 -8.46 20.46 -12.58
C ASN A 83 -7.72 19.71 -13.70
N ALA A 84 -7.71 18.38 -13.64
CA ALA A 84 -7.00 17.51 -14.60
C ALA A 84 -7.71 16.16 -14.76
N PRO A 85 -7.43 15.37 -15.82
CA PRO A 85 -7.98 14.03 -15.98
C PRO A 85 -7.73 13.19 -14.72
N ARG A 86 -8.79 12.55 -14.21
CA ARG A 86 -8.77 11.82 -12.93
C ARG A 86 -8.01 10.51 -13.07
N ILE A 87 -7.43 10.05 -11.96
CA ILE A 87 -6.82 8.70 -11.88
C ILE A 87 -7.88 7.60 -11.65
N TYR A 88 -9.16 7.96 -11.62
CA TYR A 88 -10.28 7.05 -11.46
C TYR A 88 -10.95 6.84 -12.82
N PRO A 89 -11.13 5.59 -13.28
CA PRO A 89 -11.87 5.30 -14.51
C PRO A 89 -13.29 5.90 -14.47
N GLU A 90 -13.78 6.36 -15.62
CA GLU A 90 -15.16 6.86 -15.75
C GLU A 90 -16.16 5.71 -15.86
N ASP A 91 -15.75 4.59 -16.49
CA ASP A 91 -16.55 3.37 -16.53
C ASP A 91 -16.75 2.80 -15.11
N PRO A 92 -17.99 2.64 -14.63
CA PRO A 92 -18.24 2.21 -13.25
C PRO A 92 -17.67 0.83 -12.91
N ALA A 93 -17.70 -0.13 -13.85
CA ALA A 93 -17.20 -1.48 -13.62
C ALA A 93 -15.66 -1.47 -13.50
N LEU A 94 -14.98 -0.78 -14.41
CA LEU A 94 -13.53 -0.63 -14.38
C LEU A 94 -13.07 0.19 -13.17
N ASN A 95 -13.84 1.19 -12.75
CA ASN A 95 -13.55 1.94 -11.53
C ASN A 95 -13.65 1.07 -10.28
N PHE A 96 -14.68 0.21 -10.20
CA PHE A 96 -14.78 -0.78 -9.12
C PHE A 96 -13.57 -1.73 -9.11
N ILE A 97 -13.16 -2.23 -10.28
CA ILE A 97 -11.96 -3.07 -10.41
C ILE A 97 -10.71 -2.33 -9.93
N ALA A 98 -10.56 -1.05 -10.30
CA ALA A 98 -9.40 -0.26 -9.90
C ALA A 98 -9.32 -0.08 -8.37
N LEU A 99 -10.46 0.17 -7.73
CA LEU A 99 -10.58 0.26 -6.27
C LEU A 99 -10.32 -1.09 -5.59
N LEU A 100 -10.81 -2.20 -6.16
CA LEU A 100 -10.56 -3.53 -5.64
C LEU A 100 -9.06 -3.90 -5.67
N ILE A 101 -8.36 -3.56 -6.75
CA ILE A 101 -6.91 -3.76 -6.85
C ILE A 101 -6.16 -2.88 -5.85
N GLU A 102 -6.61 -1.65 -5.65
CA GLU A 102 -5.98 -0.75 -4.67
C GLU A 102 -6.16 -1.22 -3.22
N ASP A 103 -7.35 -1.67 -2.84
CA ASP A 103 -7.62 -2.22 -1.50
C ASP A 103 -6.85 -3.53 -1.27
N PHE A 104 -6.74 -4.38 -2.30
CA PHE A 104 -5.87 -5.56 -2.30
C PHE A 104 -4.40 -5.19 -2.04
N ALA A 105 -3.90 -4.17 -2.74
CA ALA A 105 -2.52 -3.71 -2.58
C ALA A 105 -2.27 -3.19 -1.16
N ASP A 106 -3.20 -2.43 -0.61
CA ASP A 106 -3.03 -1.79 0.69
C ASP A 106 -3.17 -2.76 1.86
N GLU A 107 -4.05 -3.76 1.77
CA GLU A 107 -4.42 -4.61 2.91
C GLU A 107 -3.96 -6.07 2.82
N TRP A 108 -3.86 -6.64 1.62
CA TRP A 108 -3.44 -8.04 1.46
C TRP A 108 -1.93 -8.18 1.30
N LEU A 109 -1.33 -7.40 0.40
CA LEU A 109 0.11 -7.47 0.14
C LEU A 109 0.97 -6.96 1.30
N TRP A 110 0.38 -6.21 2.24
CA TRP A 110 1.03 -5.73 3.46
C TRP A 110 1.76 -6.85 4.21
N ARG A 111 1.08 -7.98 4.43
CA ARG A 111 1.64 -9.12 5.18
C ARG A 111 2.91 -9.64 4.54
N SER A 112 2.88 -9.83 3.22
CA SER A 112 4.02 -10.34 2.45
C SER A 112 5.16 -9.32 2.41
N ALA A 113 4.86 -8.03 2.21
CA ALA A 113 5.88 -6.97 2.22
C ALA A 113 6.60 -6.88 3.57
N MET A 114 5.85 -6.89 4.68
CA MET A 114 6.44 -6.92 6.02
C MET A 114 7.23 -8.20 6.28
N HIS A 115 6.75 -9.34 5.75
CA HIS A 115 7.47 -10.60 5.83
C HIS A 115 8.84 -10.52 5.16
N TYR A 116 8.89 -10.10 3.90
CA TYR A 116 10.14 -9.95 3.15
C TYR A 116 11.10 -8.98 3.84
N ARG A 117 10.61 -7.82 4.31
CA ARG A 117 11.44 -6.84 5.01
C ARG A 117 12.04 -7.34 6.31
N TRP A 118 11.23 -7.96 7.17
CA TRP A 118 11.61 -8.16 8.58
C TRP A 118 12.03 -9.58 8.90
N SER A 119 11.65 -10.58 8.09
CA SER A 119 12.05 -11.97 8.32
C SER A 119 13.46 -12.25 7.82
N TYR A 120 13.78 -11.79 6.62
CA TYR A 120 15.05 -12.00 5.96
C TYR A 120 16.14 -11.13 6.60
N ARG A 121 17.32 -11.71 6.84
CA ARG A 121 18.36 -11.05 7.64
C ARG A 121 18.92 -9.82 6.95
N ARG A 122 19.17 -9.89 5.64
CA ARG A 122 19.75 -8.83 4.82
C ARG A 122 18.81 -7.62 4.78
N ASP A 123 17.54 -7.88 4.51
CA ASP A 123 16.46 -6.88 4.40
C ASP A 123 16.20 -6.20 5.74
N ARG A 124 16.11 -7.00 6.81
CA ARG A 124 15.91 -6.47 8.16
C ARG A 124 17.07 -5.58 8.59
N GLN A 125 18.30 -5.93 8.21
CA GLN A 125 19.47 -5.11 8.50
C GLN A 125 19.38 -3.79 7.72
N TYR A 126 19.17 -3.86 6.41
CA TYR A 126 19.02 -2.69 5.55
C TYR A 126 17.93 -1.72 6.06
N ALA A 127 16.71 -2.22 6.28
CA ALA A 127 15.59 -1.40 6.72
C ALA A 127 15.80 -0.81 8.13
N ALA A 128 16.38 -1.57 9.06
CA ALA A 128 16.64 -1.08 10.41
C ALA A 128 17.69 0.04 10.44
N GLU A 129 18.75 -0.09 9.62
CA GLU A 129 19.77 0.95 9.49
C GLU A 129 19.18 2.24 8.92
N PHE A 130 18.41 2.12 7.85
CA PHE A 130 17.78 3.29 7.23
C PHE A 130 16.82 4.01 8.20
N LEU A 131 15.92 3.26 8.86
CA LEU A 131 14.99 3.85 9.83
C LEU A 131 15.71 4.42 11.06
N TYR A 132 16.84 3.84 11.46
CA TYR A 132 17.64 4.40 12.54
C TYR A 132 18.19 5.77 12.14
N GLU A 133 18.83 5.86 10.97
CA GLU A 133 19.40 7.12 10.48
C GLU A 133 18.33 8.19 10.23
N GLU A 134 17.19 7.81 9.64
CA GLU A 134 16.14 8.76 9.26
C GLU A 134 15.27 9.21 10.45
N LEU A 135 14.95 8.31 11.37
CA LEU A 135 13.92 8.56 12.39
C LEU A 135 14.44 8.60 13.82
N ILE A 136 15.58 7.96 14.12
CA ILE A 136 15.99 7.74 15.51
C ILE A 136 17.25 8.53 15.88
N ARG A 137 18.24 8.57 14.98
CA ARG A 137 19.54 9.19 15.22
C ARG A 137 19.37 10.67 15.56
N GLY A 138 19.92 11.09 16.70
CA GLY A 138 19.82 12.47 17.19
C GLY A 138 18.45 12.86 17.76
N VAL A 139 17.46 11.96 17.72
CA VAL A 139 16.11 12.20 18.29
C VAL A 139 15.94 11.46 19.62
N LEU A 140 16.32 10.19 19.67
CA LEU A 140 16.26 9.40 20.90
C LEU A 140 17.67 9.21 21.49
N PRO A 141 17.85 9.43 22.81
CA PRO A 141 19.16 9.29 23.48
C PRO A 141 19.48 7.81 23.78
N LEU A 142 19.39 6.94 22.76
CA LEU A 142 19.66 5.51 22.88
C LEU A 142 20.97 5.14 22.18
N PRO A 143 21.81 4.27 22.79
CA PRO A 143 22.93 3.67 22.10
C PRO A 143 22.46 2.99 20.81
N ARG A 144 23.18 3.19 19.71
CA ARG A 144 22.80 2.71 18.37
C ARG A 144 22.46 1.22 18.34
N VAL A 145 23.28 0.38 18.98
CA VAL A 145 23.07 -1.08 19.03
C VAL A 145 21.74 -1.44 19.71
N LEU A 146 21.40 -0.73 20.80
CA LEU A 146 20.15 -0.94 21.53
C LEU A 146 18.95 -0.49 20.69
N ALA A 147 19.02 0.71 20.09
CA ALA A 147 17.98 1.23 19.22
C ALA A 147 17.65 0.29 18.04
N LEU A 148 18.69 -0.18 17.34
CA LEU A 148 18.53 -1.15 16.24
C LEU A 148 17.92 -2.47 16.71
N THR A 149 18.35 -2.98 17.87
CA THR A 149 17.83 -4.24 18.43
C THR A 149 16.36 -4.12 18.81
N MET A 150 15.98 -3.03 19.49
CA MET A 150 14.60 -2.75 19.86
C MET A 150 13.72 -2.58 18.63
N LEU A 151 14.16 -1.81 17.63
CA LEU A 151 13.46 -1.63 16.37
C LEU A 151 13.20 -2.98 15.68
N LYS A 152 14.26 -3.76 15.43
CA LYS A 152 14.15 -5.09 14.78
C LYS A 152 13.21 -6.03 15.54
N ARG A 153 13.28 -6.05 16.87
CA ARG A 153 12.41 -6.88 17.71
C ARG A 153 10.96 -6.44 17.62
N ARG A 154 10.68 -5.13 17.72
CA ARG A 154 9.33 -4.55 17.60
C ARG A 154 8.73 -4.89 16.24
N GLN A 155 9.44 -4.60 15.15
CA GLN A 155 8.90 -4.77 13.79
C GLN A 155 8.63 -6.24 13.46
N ARG A 156 9.53 -7.17 13.84
CA ARG A 156 9.28 -8.61 13.70
C ARG A 156 8.13 -9.10 14.57
N GLY A 157 8.01 -8.57 15.78
CA GLY A 157 6.94 -8.93 16.71
C GLY A 157 5.56 -8.51 16.20
N GLY A 158 5.43 -7.24 15.81
CA GLY A 158 4.17 -6.68 15.33
C GLY A 158 3.82 -7.12 13.91
N PHE A 159 4.68 -6.77 12.93
CA PHE A 159 4.33 -6.87 11.51
C PHE A 159 4.52 -8.25 10.89
N VAL A 160 5.25 -9.16 11.53
CA VAL A 160 5.46 -10.53 11.01
C VAL A 160 4.70 -11.53 11.86
N ARG A 161 5.10 -11.70 13.13
CA ARG A 161 4.46 -12.68 14.02
C ARG A 161 3.05 -12.27 14.41
N GLY A 162 2.84 -10.99 14.67
CA GLY A 162 1.53 -10.42 15.00
C GLY A 162 0.53 -10.54 13.85
N ASP A 163 1.02 -10.52 12.60
CA ASP A 163 0.23 -10.76 11.40
C ASP A 163 0.28 -12.23 10.94
N GLY A 164 0.49 -13.16 11.87
CA GLY A 164 0.31 -14.59 11.66
C GLY A 164 1.36 -15.27 10.78
N VAL A 165 2.50 -14.63 10.47
CA VAL A 165 3.57 -15.27 9.71
C VAL A 165 4.49 -16.08 10.62
N ASN A 166 4.50 -17.39 10.42
CA ASN A 166 5.24 -18.39 11.20
C ASN A 166 5.72 -19.53 10.28
N ALA A 167 6.24 -20.62 10.84
CA ALA A 167 6.76 -21.73 10.04
C ALA A 167 5.71 -22.38 9.11
N GLN A 168 4.43 -22.40 9.51
CA GLN A 168 3.34 -23.01 8.74
C GLN A 168 2.81 -22.09 7.63
N THR A 169 2.93 -20.78 7.79
CA THR A 169 2.34 -19.79 6.88
C THR A 169 3.38 -19.02 6.06
N ARG A 170 4.66 -19.30 6.28
CA ARG A 170 5.79 -18.63 5.62
C ARG A 170 5.73 -18.78 4.11
N ASP A 171 5.58 -20.01 3.62
CA ASP A 171 5.63 -20.29 2.18
C ASP A 171 4.47 -19.64 1.44
N HIS A 172 3.29 -19.58 2.06
CA HIS A 172 2.15 -18.83 1.53
C HIS A 172 2.39 -17.31 1.55
N ALA A 173 3.03 -16.78 2.60
CA ALA A 173 3.38 -15.35 2.66
C ALA A 173 4.45 -14.97 1.61
N ASP A 174 5.42 -15.85 1.34
CA ASP A 174 6.39 -15.69 0.26
C ASP A 174 5.68 -15.80 -1.12
N GLY A 175 4.85 -16.84 -1.29
CA GLY A 175 4.06 -17.10 -2.49
C GLY A 175 3.10 -15.97 -2.87
N THR A 176 2.55 -15.23 -1.88
CA THR A 176 1.69 -14.07 -2.12
C THR A 176 2.36 -13.00 -3.00
N TYR A 177 3.63 -12.71 -2.75
CA TYR A 177 4.39 -11.76 -3.57
C TYR A 177 4.68 -12.33 -4.96
N LEU A 178 5.07 -13.60 -5.02
CA LEU A 178 5.39 -14.27 -6.28
C LEU A 178 4.17 -14.35 -7.21
N ALA A 179 3.00 -14.66 -6.67
CA ALA A 179 1.74 -14.60 -7.38
C ALA A 179 1.51 -13.18 -7.91
N ALA A 180 1.54 -12.15 -7.05
CA ALA A 180 1.35 -10.77 -7.49
C ALA A 180 2.30 -10.38 -8.63
N LEU A 181 3.59 -10.75 -8.56
CA LEU A 181 4.55 -10.54 -9.65
C LEU A 181 4.15 -11.23 -10.94
N ASP A 182 3.78 -12.51 -10.92
CA ASP A 182 3.43 -13.26 -12.13
C ASP A 182 2.21 -12.66 -12.83
N ARG A 183 1.19 -12.28 -12.05
CA ARG A 183 -0.04 -11.69 -12.59
C ARG A 183 0.19 -10.28 -13.14
N MET A 184 0.93 -9.45 -12.41
CA MET A 184 1.30 -8.12 -12.91
C MET A 184 2.21 -8.22 -14.14
N GLN A 185 3.18 -9.13 -14.16
CA GLN A 185 4.06 -9.37 -15.30
C GLN A 185 3.24 -9.71 -16.54
N ALA A 186 2.27 -10.61 -16.43
CA ALA A 186 1.41 -11.00 -17.54
C ALA A 186 0.58 -9.83 -18.12
N ILE A 187 0.18 -8.87 -17.28
CA ILE A 187 -0.50 -7.64 -17.71
C ILE A 187 0.51 -6.68 -18.36
N LEU A 188 1.62 -6.39 -17.67
CA LEU A 188 2.53 -5.29 -17.99
C LEU A 188 3.44 -5.56 -19.20
N VAL A 189 3.54 -6.82 -19.65
CA VAL A 189 4.15 -7.12 -20.96
C VAL A 189 3.26 -6.70 -22.14
N GLN A 190 1.95 -6.50 -21.91
CA GLN A 190 0.99 -6.14 -22.96
C GLN A 190 0.67 -4.65 -22.99
N ARG A 191 0.85 -3.95 -21.87
CA ARG A 191 0.45 -2.54 -21.69
C ARG A 191 1.27 -1.87 -20.60
N PRO A 192 1.43 -0.53 -20.62
CA PRO A 192 2.32 0.15 -19.70
C PRO A 192 1.78 0.31 -18.27
N PHE A 193 0.47 0.17 -18.03
CA PHE A 193 -0.18 0.27 -16.71
C PHE A 193 -1.29 -0.77 -16.57
N LEU A 194 -1.70 -1.09 -15.34
CA LEU A 194 -2.56 -2.24 -15.07
C LEU A 194 -3.86 -2.25 -15.89
N LEU A 195 -4.46 -1.07 -16.10
CA LEU A 195 -5.76 -0.93 -16.76
C LEU A 195 -5.69 -0.19 -18.11
N GLY A 196 -4.51 0.05 -18.69
CA GLY A 196 -4.40 0.68 -20.01
C GLY A 196 -3.12 1.47 -20.27
N GLN A 197 -3.24 2.59 -20.99
CA GLN A 197 -2.12 3.44 -21.38
C GLN A 197 -1.79 4.58 -20.40
N SER A 198 -2.62 4.75 -19.36
CA SER A 198 -2.43 5.72 -18.28
C SER A 198 -2.61 5.08 -16.90
N PRO A 199 -1.91 5.58 -15.87
CA PRO A 199 -2.03 5.05 -14.52
C PRO A 199 -3.39 5.39 -13.91
N THR A 200 -3.94 4.43 -13.16
CA THR A 200 -5.17 4.57 -12.39
C THR A 200 -4.90 4.41 -10.90
N ILE A 201 -5.92 4.59 -10.05
CA ILE A 201 -5.82 4.32 -8.62
C ILE A 201 -5.30 2.90 -8.31
N ALA A 202 -5.56 1.92 -9.19
CA ALA A 202 -4.99 0.58 -9.10
C ALA A 202 -3.46 0.59 -9.11
N ASP A 203 -2.86 1.37 -10.02
CA ASP A 203 -1.41 1.49 -10.14
C ASP A 203 -0.82 2.21 -8.92
N PHE A 204 -1.48 3.26 -8.43
CA PHE A 204 -1.05 3.97 -7.20
C PHE A 204 -1.16 3.08 -5.96
N GLY A 205 -2.20 2.25 -5.86
CA GLY A 205 -2.33 1.22 -4.84
C GLY A 205 -1.15 0.25 -4.87
N MET A 206 -0.89 -0.35 -6.04
CA MET A 206 0.20 -1.31 -6.21
C MET A 206 1.60 -0.70 -6.00
N MET A 207 1.77 0.61 -6.14
CA MET A 207 3.01 1.28 -5.77
C MET A 207 3.33 1.21 -4.27
N ALA A 208 2.33 1.02 -3.39
CA ALA A 208 2.56 0.90 -1.95
C ALA A 208 3.45 -0.32 -1.61
N PRO A 209 3.12 -1.56 -2.04
CA PRO A 209 4.02 -2.70 -1.90
C PRO A 209 5.22 -2.64 -2.83
N MET A 210 5.00 -2.29 -4.10
CA MET A 210 6.01 -2.55 -5.13
C MET A 210 7.17 -1.56 -5.10
N PHE A 211 6.96 -0.33 -4.66
CA PHE A 211 8.01 0.68 -4.70
C PHE A 211 8.96 0.59 -3.50
N ARG A 212 8.48 0.96 -2.31
CA ARG A 212 9.34 1.14 -1.14
C ARG A 212 9.63 -0.15 -0.39
N HIS A 213 8.96 -1.27 -0.71
CA HIS A 213 9.21 -2.59 -0.11
C HIS A 213 9.80 -3.53 -1.15
N PHE A 214 8.97 -4.10 -2.02
CA PHE A 214 9.42 -5.16 -2.90
C PHE A 214 10.50 -4.70 -3.89
N GLY A 215 10.39 -3.50 -4.46
CA GLY A 215 11.38 -2.96 -5.40
C GLY A 215 12.63 -2.34 -4.75
N GLN A 216 12.66 -2.18 -3.43
CA GLN A 216 13.75 -1.50 -2.71
C GLN A 216 14.50 -2.39 -1.72
N ASP A 217 13.80 -3.30 -1.04
CA ASP A 217 14.43 -4.22 -0.09
C ASP A 217 15.28 -5.26 -0.86
N PRO A 218 16.51 -5.57 -0.40
CA PRO A 218 17.47 -6.35 -1.18
C PRO A 218 16.95 -7.65 -1.79
N THR A 219 16.30 -8.50 -0.99
CA THR A 219 15.83 -9.84 -1.40
C THR A 219 14.66 -9.76 -2.38
N PRO A 220 13.51 -9.11 -2.06
CA PRO A 220 12.40 -9.06 -3.00
C PRO A 220 12.71 -8.25 -4.27
N ALA A 221 13.64 -7.28 -4.20
CA ALA A 221 14.02 -6.50 -5.38
C ALA A 221 14.82 -7.33 -6.38
N GLU A 222 15.66 -8.25 -5.88
CA GLU A 222 16.35 -9.24 -6.70
C GLU A 222 15.36 -10.16 -7.40
N ILE A 223 14.39 -10.70 -6.65
CA ILE A 223 13.29 -11.52 -7.20
C ILE A 223 12.51 -10.77 -8.28
N MET A 224 12.14 -9.50 -8.05
CA MET A 224 11.40 -8.69 -9.03
C MET A 224 12.16 -8.59 -10.36
N ARG A 225 13.46 -8.27 -10.29
CA ARG A 225 14.30 -8.08 -11.48
C ARG A 225 14.45 -9.36 -12.30
N GLU A 226 14.53 -10.51 -11.64
CA GLU A 226 14.71 -11.80 -12.31
C GLU A 226 13.41 -12.41 -12.82
N ARG A 227 12.35 -12.37 -12.02
CA ARG A 227 11.08 -13.05 -12.32
C ARG A 227 10.10 -12.19 -13.11
N ALA A 228 10.07 -10.88 -12.83
CA ALA A 228 9.08 -9.96 -13.39
C ALA A 228 9.68 -8.63 -13.87
N PRO A 229 10.53 -8.63 -14.92
CA PRO A 229 11.18 -7.41 -15.42
C PRO A 229 10.21 -6.30 -15.84
N ALA A 230 9.01 -6.63 -16.33
CA ALA A 230 8.02 -5.63 -16.73
C ALA A 230 7.41 -4.92 -15.50
N VAL A 231 7.33 -5.62 -14.35
CA VAL A 231 6.97 -5.00 -13.06
C VAL A 231 8.07 -4.07 -12.60
N TYR A 232 9.33 -4.49 -12.69
CA TYR A 232 10.48 -3.63 -12.35
C TYR A 232 10.51 -2.34 -13.19
N GLU A 233 10.30 -2.47 -14.51
CA GLU A 233 10.18 -1.32 -15.40
C GLU A 233 8.97 -0.44 -15.05
N TRP A 234 7.81 -1.05 -14.75
CA TRP A 234 6.61 -0.33 -14.36
C TRP A 234 6.78 0.48 -13.07
N VAL A 235 7.53 0.01 -12.07
CA VAL A 235 7.83 0.80 -10.86
C VAL A 235 8.57 2.09 -11.23
N ALA A 236 9.60 2.00 -12.09
CA ALA A 236 10.33 3.17 -12.56
C ALA A 236 9.46 4.08 -13.45
N ARG A 237 8.60 3.49 -14.27
CA ARG A 237 7.63 4.22 -15.11
C ARG A 237 6.65 5.02 -14.25
N MET A 238 6.06 4.39 -13.23
CA MET A 238 5.15 5.05 -12.29
C MET A 238 5.83 6.20 -11.55
N TRP A 239 7.08 6.03 -11.11
CA TRP A 239 7.83 7.07 -10.42
C TRP A 239 8.11 8.32 -11.28
N ASN A 240 8.19 8.13 -12.60
CA ASN A 240 8.40 9.18 -13.59
C ASN A 240 7.11 9.65 -14.28
N ALA A 241 5.97 9.03 -13.99
CA ALA A 241 4.71 9.33 -14.67
C ALA A 241 4.25 10.77 -14.41
N LYS A 242 3.65 11.37 -15.43
CA LYS A 242 2.99 12.68 -15.37
C LYS A 242 1.61 12.58 -16.05
N PRO A 243 0.65 13.44 -15.68
CA PRO A 243 -0.68 13.42 -16.26
C PRO A 243 -0.56 13.74 -17.74
N ARG A 244 -1.16 12.89 -18.57
CA ARG A 244 -1.23 13.12 -20.02
C ARG A 244 -2.57 13.78 -20.34
N PRO A 245 -2.60 14.78 -21.24
CA PRO A 245 -3.85 15.42 -21.64
C PRO A 245 -4.66 14.59 -22.64
N GLN A 246 -4.10 13.52 -23.20
CA GLN A 246 -4.80 12.62 -24.12
C GLN A 246 -5.70 11.61 -23.38
N ASP A 247 -6.63 11.01 -24.12
CA ASP A 247 -7.46 9.89 -23.66
C ASP A 247 -6.58 8.82 -22.97
N PRO A 248 -6.93 8.40 -21.73
CA PRO A 248 -6.16 7.40 -21.01
C PRO A 248 -6.09 6.03 -21.70
N GLN A 249 -6.92 5.77 -22.72
CA GLN A 249 -6.99 4.51 -23.48
C GLN A 249 -6.99 3.31 -22.52
N LEU A 250 -7.96 3.35 -21.60
CA LEU A 250 -8.19 2.26 -20.67
C LEU A 250 -8.80 1.06 -21.39
N ILE A 251 -8.63 -0.12 -20.80
CA ILE A 251 -9.24 -1.34 -21.33
C ILE A 251 -10.77 -1.22 -21.32
N VAL A 252 -11.40 -1.81 -22.34
CA VAL A 252 -12.86 -1.84 -22.47
C VAL A 252 -13.49 -3.12 -21.95
N SER A 253 -12.68 -4.13 -21.62
CA SER A 253 -13.14 -5.42 -21.09
C SER A 253 -12.03 -6.14 -20.32
N ILE A 254 -12.41 -7.08 -19.44
CA ILE A 254 -11.48 -7.89 -18.65
C ILE A 254 -10.88 -8.99 -19.52
N ASP A 255 -9.63 -8.80 -19.92
CA ASP A 255 -8.81 -9.81 -20.59
C ASP A 255 -8.32 -10.93 -19.64
N ALA A 256 -7.70 -11.97 -20.22
CA ALA A 256 -7.24 -13.13 -19.47
C ALA A 256 -6.18 -12.82 -18.38
N PRO A 257 -5.12 -12.01 -18.64
CA PRO A 257 -4.19 -11.59 -17.60
C PRO A 257 -4.87 -10.88 -16.41
N LEU A 258 -5.74 -9.90 -16.68
CA LEU A 258 -6.45 -9.18 -15.63
C LEU A 258 -7.41 -10.11 -14.88
N ARG A 259 -8.15 -10.98 -15.59
CA ARG A 259 -9.02 -11.98 -14.96
C ARG A 259 -8.26 -12.86 -13.99
N SER A 260 -7.07 -13.34 -14.38
CA SER A 260 -6.24 -14.15 -13.50
C SER A 260 -5.77 -13.39 -12.25
N PHE A 261 -5.50 -12.08 -12.40
CA PHE A 261 -5.19 -11.23 -11.25
C PHE A 261 -6.40 -11.04 -10.34
N LEU A 262 -7.58 -10.79 -10.89
CA LEU A 262 -8.82 -10.66 -10.11
C LEU A 262 -9.20 -11.96 -9.39
N THR A 263 -9.00 -13.12 -10.02
CA THR A 263 -9.18 -14.42 -9.36
C THR A 263 -8.30 -14.55 -8.13
N GLU A 264 -7.03 -14.17 -8.22
CA GLU A 264 -6.11 -14.16 -7.06
C GLU A 264 -6.66 -13.28 -5.93
N ILE A 265 -7.13 -12.07 -6.25
CA ILE A 265 -7.72 -11.14 -5.27
C ILE A 265 -8.97 -11.74 -4.60
N CYS A 266 -9.84 -12.39 -5.39
CA CYS A 266 -11.06 -13.00 -4.89
C CYS A 266 -10.78 -14.20 -3.97
N GLU A 267 -9.81 -15.05 -4.31
CA GLU A 267 -9.46 -16.26 -3.55
C GLU A 267 -8.62 -15.97 -2.30
N THR A 268 -8.11 -14.74 -2.18
CA THR A 268 -7.25 -14.33 -1.08
C THR A 268 -7.85 -13.18 -0.26
N HIS A 269 -7.73 -11.96 -0.76
CA HIS A 269 -8.09 -10.74 -0.05
C HIS A 269 -9.57 -10.66 0.29
N LEU A 270 -10.47 -10.99 -0.64
CA LEU A 270 -11.90 -10.98 -0.33
C LEU A 270 -12.28 -12.02 0.72
N VAL A 271 -11.62 -13.18 0.71
CA VAL A 271 -11.78 -14.19 1.77
C VAL A 271 -11.31 -13.62 3.12
N GLN A 272 -10.14 -12.96 3.16
CA GLN A 272 -9.64 -12.31 4.37
C GLN A 272 -10.61 -11.26 4.91
N LEU A 273 -11.14 -10.39 4.04
CA LEU A 273 -12.08 -9.35 4.44
C LEU A 273 -13.36 -9.96 5.04
N CYS A 274 -13.91 -11.00 4.39
CA CYS A 274 -15.12 -11.68 4.88
C CYS A 274 -14.90 -12.35 6.24
N GLU A 275 -13.79 -13.10 6.41
CA GLU A 275 -13.46 -13.77 7.67
C GLU A 275 -13.20 -12.77 8.80
N ASN A 276 -12.49 -11.67 8.51
CA ASN A 276 -12.27 -10.60 9.48
C ASN A 276 -13.60 -9.95 9.91
N ALA A 277 -14.48 -9.63 8.95
CA ALA A 277 -15.77 -9.00 9.23
C ALA A 277 -16.70 -9.92 10.04
N ARG A 278 -16.70 -11.22 9.74
CA ARG A 278 -17.42 -12.23 10.52
C ARG A 278 -16.92 -12.25 11.97
N ALA A 279 -15.61 -12.37 12.17
CA ALA A 279 -15.01 -12.37 13.50
C ALA A 279 -15.29 -11.08 14.29
N PHE A 280 -15.28 -9.92 13.62
CA PHE A 280 -15.64 -8.64 14.23
C PHE A 280 -17.11 -8.61 14.67
N GLY A 281 -18.03 -9.06 13.82
CA GLY A 281 -19.46 -9.14 14.13
C GLY A 281 -19.77 -10.09 15.29
N GLU A 282 -18.96 -11.13 15.48
CA GLU A 282 -19.02 -12.06 16.61
C GLU A 282 -18.33 -11.53 17.89
N GLY A 283 -17.81 -10.30 17.88
CA GLY A 283 -17.14 -9.69 19.04
C GLY A 283 -15.76 -10.29 19.36
N GLN A 284 -15.16 -11.04 18.44
CA GLN A 284 -13.84 -11.63 18.63
C GLN A 284 -12.74 -10.55 18.56
N THR A 285 -11.67 -10.74 19.34
CA THR A 285 -10.45 -9.90 19.23
C THR A 285 -9.37 -10.55 18.36
N ARG A 286 -9.45 -11.87 18.18
CA ARG A 286 -8.58 -12.66 17.30
C ARG A 286 -9.35 -13.78 16.63
N TYR A 287 -8.96 -14.11 15.41
CA TYR A 287 -9.60 -15.15 14.60
C TYR A 287 -8.58 -16.02 13.86
N SER A 288 -9.09 -17.06 13.21
CA SER A 288 -8.33 -17.89 12.27
C SER A 288 -9.03 -17.89 10.93
N GLN A 289 -8.27 -18.03 9.86
CA GLN A 289 -8.79 -18.09 8.50
C GLN A 289 -8.02 -19.13 7.69
N ILE A 290 -8.62 -19.59 6.59
CA ILE A 290 -7.97 -20.44 5.62
C ILE A 290 -7.96 -19.68 4.30
N ILE A 291 -6.78 -19.43 3.76
CA ILE A 291 -6.59 -18.78 2.47
C ILE A 291 -5.81 -19.74 1.58
N GLN A 292 -6.38 -20.10 0.43
CA GLN A 292 -5.76 -21.06 -0.52
C GLN A 292 -5.21 -22.33 0.18
N GLY A 293 -5.97 -22.87 1.15
CA GLY A 293 -5.58 -24.05 1.94
C GLY A 293 -4.58 -23.79 3.08
N CYS A 294 -3.96 -22.61 3.15
CA CYS A 294 -3.06 -22.21 4.23
C CYS A 294 -3.84 -21.68 5.45
N GLN A 295 -3.63 -22.31 6.62
CA GLN A 295 -4.30 -21.94 7.85
C GLN A 295 -3.53 -20.85 8.63
N TYR A 296 -4.09 -19.65 8.68
CA TYR A 296 -3.62 -18.57 9.56
C TYR A 296 -4.36 -18.59 10.89
N LYS A 297 -3.63 -18.50 12.01
CA LYS A 297 -4.19 -18.57 13.37
C LYS A 297 -3.88 -17.31 14.17
N LYS A 298 -4.77 -16.99 15.11
CA LYS A 298 -4.61 -15.91 16.10
C LYS A 298 -4.36 -14.54 15.46
N LEU A 299 -4.92 -14.28 14.29
CA LEU A 299 -4.84 -12.99 13.62
C LEU A 299 -5.63 -11.94 14.42
N PRO A 300 -5.14 -10.70 14.56
CA PRO A 300 -5.92 -9.64 15.16
C PRO A 300 -7.11 -9.28 14.27
N VAL A 301 -8.28 -9.11 14.89
CA VAL A 301 -9.42 -8.51 14.19
C VAL A 301 -9.12 -7.04 13.91
N SER A 302 -9.32 -6.61 12.67
CA SER A 302 -9.10 -5.22 12.24
C SER A 302 -10.44 -4.55 11.92
N ARG A 303 -10.77 -3.47 12.64
CA ARG A 303 -11.94 -2.64 12.32
C ARG A 303 -11.80 -1.98 10.94
N TYR A 304 -10.58 -1.61 10.54
CA TYR A 304 -10.34 -0.98 9.24
C TYR A 304 -10.68 -1.94 8.09
N ARG A 305 -10.35 -3.23 8.20
CA ARG A 305 -10.74 -4.24 7.20
C ARG A 305 -12.24 -4.50 7.14
N VAL A 306 -12.99 -4.21 8.20
CA VAL A 306 -14.46 -4.21 8.13
C VAL A 306 -14.93 -3.08 7.24
N TRP A 307 -14.39 -1.88 7.45
CA TRP A 307 -14.69 -0.71 6.62
C TRP A 307 -14.29 -0.93 5.14
N CYS A 308 -13.14 -1.54 4.86
CA CYS A 308 -12.74 -1.93 3.49
C CYS A 308 -13.82 -2.78 2.81
N LEU A 309 -14.31 -3.83 3.49
CA LEU A 309 -15.36 -4.69 2.95
C LEU A 309 -16.69 -3.95 2.74
N GLU A 310 -17.07 -3.09 3.69
CA GLU A 310 -18.27 -2.26 3.59
C GLU A 310 -18.20 -1.32 2.38
N GLU A 311 -17.05 -0.66 2.17
CA GLU A 311 -16.85 0.24 1.04
C GLU A 311 -16.87 -0.52 -0.29
N LEU A 312 -16.20 -1.67 -0.40
CA LEU A 312 -16.27 -2.51 -1.60
C LEU A 312 -17.71 -2.97 -1.90
N ARG A 313 -18.46 -3.40 -0.88
CA ARG A 313 -19.87 -3.79 -1.04
C ARG A 313 -20.76 -2.62 -1.45
N ARG A 314 -20.53 -1.44 -0.89
CA ARG A 314 -21.26 -0.22 -1.24
C ARG A 314 -21.02 0.14 -2.71
N ARG A 315 -19.75 0.18 -3.14
CA ARG A 315 -19.38 0.47 -4.53
C ARG A 315 -19.94 -0.57 -5.50
N TRP A 316 -19.93 -1.84 -5.12
CA TRP A 316 -20.56 -2.90 -5.91
C TRP A 316 -22.08 -2.71 -6.02
N GLY A 317 -22.75 -2.34 -4.94
CA GLY A 317 -24.20 -2.08 -4.91
C GLY A 317 -24.63 -0.86 -5.73
N GLU A 318 -23.73 0.09 -5.96
CA GLU A 318 -23.94 1.26 -6.83
C GLU A 318 -23.85 0.91 -8.32
N LEU A 319 -23.29 -0.25 -8.67
CA LEU A 319 -23.23 -0.69 -10.06
C LEU A 319 -24.61 -1.15 -10.56
N GLY A 320 -24.99 -0.72 -11.77
CA GLY A 320 -26.12 -1.31 -12.48
C GLY A 320 -25.87 -2.78 -12.85
N ARG A 321 -26.93 -3.56 -13.10
CA ARG A 321 -26.82 -5.00 -13.41
C ARG A 321 -25.83 -5.32 -14.54
N SER A 322 -25.89 -4.58 -15.64
CA SER A 322 -24.97 -4.73 -16.78
C SER A 322 -23.50 -4.57 -16.38
N ALA A 323 -23.20 -3.59 -15.52
CA ALA A 323 -21.84 -3.37 -15.01
C ALA A 323 -21.40 -4.52 -14.07
N GLN A 324 -22.28 -4.98 -13.18
CA GLN A 324 -21.99 -6.15 -12.33
C GLN A 324 -21.71 -7.41 -13.15
N ASP A 325 -22.47 -7.66 -14.22
CA ASP A 325 -22.29 -8.83 -15.08
C ASP A 325 -20.97 -8.76 -15.88
N SER A 326 -20.47 -7.56 -16.19
CA SER A 326 -19.15 -7.39 -16.84
C SER A 326 -17.95 -7.68 -15.93
N VAL A 327 -18.14 -7.63 -14.61
CA VAL A 327 -17.09 -7.92 -13.61
C VAL A 327 -17.09 -9.38 -13.16
N ARG A 328 -18.25 -10.06 -13.23
CA ARG A 328 -18.42 -11.47 -12.87
C ARG A 328 -17.68 -12.42 -13.82
#